data_AF-A0A819FXK0-F1
#
_entry.id   AF-A0A819FXK0-F1
#
_cell.length_a   1.000
_cell.length_b   1.000
_cell.length_c   1.000
_cell.angle_alpha   90.00
_cell.angle_beta   90.00
_cell.angle_gamma   90.00
#
_symmetry.space_group_name_H-M   'P 1'
#
loop_
_entity.id
_entity.type
_entity.pdbx_description
1 polymer ?
#
loop_
_entity_poly.entity_id
_entity_poly.type
_entity_poly.pdbx_seq_one_letter_code
_entity_poly.pdbx_strand_id
1 'polypeptide(L)'
;MYEEYVLFEIYANPECRSRPFAIIEENSAISEEQEVLFGAGAIFHLKSVHREDQGNGHHPIWIFQIELANGEEHELKYHFNRLHYNYANEELIKLSFSSFGLLLCNMEKYKFGFQLFRRILRNVSSNNLVEQARCQKIMGHITSGQHHYWQ
;
A
#
# COMPACT_ATOMS: atom_id res chain seq x y z
N MET A 1 -2.50 -15.69 -22.90
CA MET A 1 -2.52 -14.94 -21.63
C MET A 1 -3.98 -14.60 -21.40
N TYR A 2 -4.59 -14.98 -20.29
CA TYR A 2 -5.99 -14.61 -20.02
C TYR A 2 -5.98 -13.21 -19.41
N GLU A 3 -6.73 -12.30 -20.02
CA GLU A 3 -6.95 -10.96 -19.49
C GLU A 3 -8.08 -11.01 -18.47
N GLU A 4 -7.86 -10.40 -17.31
CA GLU A 4 -8.88 -10.26 -16.27
C GLU A 4 -9.32 -8.81 -16.20
N TYR A 5 -10.64 -8.59 -16.16
CA TYR A 5 -11.22 -7.27 -16.02
C TYR A 5 -11.42 -6.98 -14.54
N VAL A 6 -11.03 -5.78 -14.11
CA VAL A 6 -11.10 -5.35 -12.71
C VAL A 6 -11.80 -3.99 -12.64
N LEU A 7 -12.83 -3.92 -11.81
CA LEU A 7 -13.55 -2.68 -11.47
C LEU A 7 -13.29 -2.34 -10.00
N PHE A 8 -12.95 -1.09 -9.72
CA PHE A 8 -12.84 -0.55 -8.37
C PHE A 8 -14.04 0.34 -8.07
N GLU A 9 -14.83 -0.04 -7.06
CA GLU A 9 -15.88 0.82 -6.49
C GLU A 9 -15.31 1.51 -5.26
N ILE A 10 -15.15 2.83 -5.32
CA ILE A 10 -14.47 3.61 -4.27
C ILE A 10 -15.50 4.43 -3.49
N TYR A 11 -15.70 4.09 -2.21
CA TYR A 11 -16.44 4.94 -1.29
C TYR A 11 -15.50 6.01 -0.72
N ALA A 12 -15.77 7.28 -1.00
CA ALA A 12 -15.01 8.41 -0.49
C ALA A 12 -15.95 9.44 0.14
N ASN A 13 -15.85 9.65 1.45
CA ASN A 13 -16.70 10.63 2.15
C ASN A 13 -16.21 12.07 1.88
N PRO A 14 -17.01 12.93 1.22
CA PRO A 14 -16.62 14.30 0.92
C PRO A 14 -16.58 15.19 2.15
N GLU A 15 -17.22 14.84 3.27
CA GLU A 15 -17.26 15.66 4.48
C GLU A 15 -16.01 15.51 5.37
N CYS A 16 -15.02 14.73 4.93
CA CYS A 16 -13.74 14.59 5.63
C CYS A 16 -12.94 15.91 5.62
N ARG A 17 -12.50 16.34 6.81
CA ARG A 17 -11.76 17.60 7.04
C ARG A 17 -10.51 17.77 6.16
N SER A 18 -9.79 16.67 5.91
CA SER A 18 -8.74 16.59 4.90
C SER A 18 -9.26 15.76 3.73
N ARG A 19 -9.85 16.39 2.70
CA ARG A 19 -10.29 15.68 1.48
C ARG A 19 -9.04 15.16 0.77
N PRO A 20 -8.78 13.84 0.72
CA PRO A 20 -7.61 13.29 0.04
C PRO A 20 -7.82 13.16 -1.46
N PHE A 21 -8.88 13.76 -2.01
CA PHE A 21 -9.23 13.70 -3.42
C PHE A 21 -9.87 15.01 -3.89
N ALA A 22 -9.85 15.23 -5.21
CA ALA A 22 -10.50 16.34 -5.89
C ALA A 22 -11.19 15.83 -7.15
N ILE A 23 -12.36 16.38 -7.47
CA ILE A 23 -13.01 16.21 -8.77
C ILE A 23 -12.40 17.28 -9.69
N ILE A 24 -11.86 16.88 -10.84
CA ILE A 24 -11.09 17.75 -11.74
C ILE A 24 -11.67 17.84 -13.15
N GLU A 25 -12.98 17.60 -13.29
CA GLU A 25 -13.75 17.69 -14.53
C GLU A 25 -13.44 18.95 -15.35
N GLU A 26 -13.36 20.12 -14.70
CA GLU A 26 -13.10 21.41 -15.35
C GLU A 26 -11.71 21.53 -16.01
N ASN A 27 -10.78 20.64 -15.65
CA ASN A 27 -9.41 20.63 -16.14
C ASN A 27 -9.12 19.45 -17.08
N SER A 28 -10.12 18.62 -17.40
CA SER A 28 -9.95 17.49 -18.31
C SER A 28 -9.75 17.96 -19.75
N ALA A 29 -8.83 17.33 -20.46
CA ALA A 29 -8.67 17.52 -21.90
C ALA A 29 -9.82 16.85 -22.70
N ILE A 30 -10.62 16.01 -22.04
CA ILE A 30 -11.73 15.24 -22.63
C ILE A 30 -13.03 15.72 -21.96
N SER A 31 -13.88 16.38 -22.75
CA SER A 31 -15.06 17.11 -22.25
C SER A 31 -16.18 16.26 -21.64
N GLU A 32 -16.13 14.94 -21.81
CA GLU A 32 -17.17 14.01 -21.34
C GLU A 32 -16.67 13.09 -20.21
N GLU A 33 -15.41 13.21 -19.79
CA GLU A 33 -14.85 12.39 -18.72
C GLU A 33 -15.03 13.04 -17.36
N GLN A 34 -15.50 12.25 -16.40
CA GLN A 34 -15.49 12.61 -14.98
C GLN A 34 -14.23 12.05 -14.33
N GLU A 35 -13.31 12.94 -13.96
CA GLU A 35 -12.03 12.55 -13.37
C GLU A 35 -11.95 12.93 -11.89
N VAL A 36 -11.52 11.97 -11.08
CA VAL A 36 -11.24 12.16 -9.65
C VAL A 36 -9.75 11.93 -9.41
N LEU A 37 -9.06 12.98 -8.95
CA LEU A 37 -7.67 12.93 -8.55
C LEU A 37 -7.55 12.58 -7.07
N PHE A 38 -6.87 11.48 -6.75
CA PHE A 38 -6.48 11.16 -5.39
C PHE A 38 -5.07 11.69 -5.09
N GLY A 39 -4.90 12.24 -3.90
CA GLY A 39 -3.59 12.68 -3.42
C GLY A 39 -2.60 11.52 -3.30
N ALA A 40 -1.33 11.79 -3.58
CA ALA A 40 -0.27 10.80 -3.39
C ALA A 40 -0.26 10.28 -1.94
N GLY A 41 -0.22 8.95 -1.81
CA GLY A 41 -0.29 8.27 -0.52
C GLY A 41 -1.71 8.11 0.05
N ALA A 42 -2.76 8.29 -0.76
CA ALA A 42 -4.10 7.86 -0.41
C ALA A 42 -4.12 6.35 -0.07
N ILE A 43 -4.75 6.00 1.04
CA ILE A 43 -4.90 4.62 1.52
C ILE A 43 -6.35 4.21 1.34
N PHE A 44 -6.57 2.99 0.85
CA PHE A 44 -7.90 2.43 0.66
C PHE A 44 -8.05 1.12 1.42
N HIS A 45 -9.17 0.97 2.10
CA HIS A 45 -9.58 -0.24 2.80
C HIS A 45 -10.40 -1.13 1.89
N LEU A 46 -9.89 -2.32 1.59
CA LEU A 46 -10.64 -3.35 0.88
C LEU A 46 -11.77 -3.87 1.76
N LYS A 47 -13.01 -3.71 1.29
CA LYS A 47 -14.23 -4.16 1.99
C LYS A 47 -14.69 -5.51 1.50
N SER A 48 -14.73 -5.70 0.18
CA SER A 48 -15.16 -6.94 -0.43
C SER A 48 -14.49 -7.14 -1.79
N VAL A 49 -14.44 -8.41 -2.20
CA VAL A 49 -14.04 -8.80 -3.55
C VAL A 49 -15.07 -9.83 -4.00
N HIS A 50 -15.67 -9.59 -5.15
CA HIS A 50 -16.56 -10.55 -5.79
C HIS A 50 -16.36 -10.52 -7.29
N ARG A 51 -16.86 -11.55 -7.97
CA ARG A 51 -16.77 -11.69 -9.41
C ARG A 51 -18.17 -11.73 -9.99
N GLU A 52 -18.42 -10.86 -10.95
CA GLU A 52 -19.66 -10.85 -11.70
C GLU A 52 -19.41 -11.40 -13.11
N ASP A 53 -20.16 -12.45 -13.45
CA ASP A 53 -20.21 -12.93 -14.82
C ASP A 53 -21.20 -12.04 -15.61
N GLN A 54 -20.69 -11.35 -16.63
CA GLN A 54 -21.44 -10.33 -17.38
C GLN A 54 -22.50 -10.88 -18.35
N GLY A 55 -22.72 -12.21 -18.37
CA GLY A 55 -23.59 -12.86 -19.34
C GLY A 55 -23.11 -12.68 -20.81
N ASN A 56 -23.84 -13.27 -21.76
CA ASN A 56 -23.70 -13.03 -23.21
C ASN A 56 -22.27 -13.03 -23.78
N GLY A 57 -21.41 -13.95 -23.35
CA GLY A 57 -20.06 -14.12 -23.91
C GLY A 57 -19.04 -13.05 -23.51
N HIS A 58 -19.39 -12.16 -22.57
CA HIS A 58 -18.45 -11.19 -22.01
C HIS A 58 -17.53 -11.84 -20.98
N HIS A 59 -16.34 -11.26 -20.82
CA HIS A 59 -15.41 -11.69 -19.79
C HIS A 59 -15.96 -11.36 -18.39
N PRO A 60 -15.69 -12.23 -17.41
CA PRO A 60 -16.02 -11.93 -16.01
C PRO A 60 -15.27 -10.69 -15.52
N ILE A 61 -15.90 -9.94 -14.64
CA ILE A 61 -15.32 -8.75 -14.00
C ILE A 61 -15.15 -9.03 -12.51
N TRP A 62 -13.94 -8.80 -12.00
CA TRP A 62 -13.69 -8.73 -10.57
C TRP A 62 -14.03 -7.33 -10.06
N ILE A 63 -14.92 -7.25 -9.08
CA ILE A 63 -15.33 -6.00 -8.45
C ILE A 63 -14.70 -5.92 -7.07
N PHE A 64 -13.90 -4.89 -6.86
CA PHE A 64 -13.25 -4.57 -5.59
C PHE A 64 -13.94 -3.37 -4.98
N GLN A 65 -14.64 -3.60 -3.87
CA GLN A 65 -15.25 -2.52 -3.11
C GLN A 65 -14.23 -2.02 -2.10
N ILE A 66 -13.86 -0.75 -2.22
CA ILE A 66 -12.83 -0.13 -1.39
C ILE A 66 -13.36 1.17 -0.77
N GLU A 67 -12.89 1.51 0.42
CA GLU A 67 -13.22 2.76 1.10
C GLU A 67 -11.95 3.58 1.29
N LEU A 68 -11.99 4.86 0.93
CA LEU A 68 -10.90 5.79 1.17
C LEU A 68 -10.75 6.04 2.69
N ALA A 69 -9.54 5.80 3.20
CA ALA A 69 -9.18 6.07 4.58
C ALA A 69 -9.41 7.55 4.95
N ASN A 70 -9.97 7.79 6.13
CA ASN A 70 -10.24 9.14 6.63
C ASN A 70 -9.01 9.73 7.36
N GLY A 71 -9.07 11.03 7.65
CA GLY A 71 -7.94 11.79 8.21
C GLY A 71 -7.42 11.34 9.57
N GLU A 72 -8.13 10.48 10.32
CA GLU A 72 -7.63 9.93 11.59
C GLU A 72 -6.51 8.89 11.38
N GLU A 73 -6.38 8.35 10.17
CA GLU A 73 -5.23 7.53 9.75
C GLU A 73 -4.00 8.36 9.34
N HIS A 74 -3.98 9.67 9.64
CA HIS A 74 -2.80 10.52 9.48
C HIS A 74 -1.55 9.99 10.20
N GLU A 75 -1.69 9.14 11.21
CA GLU A 75 -0.57 8.41 11.83
C GLU A 75 0.19 7.56 10.80
N LEU A 76 -0.50 6.86 9.89
CA LEU A 76 0.17 6.08 8.84
C LEU A 76 0.93 6.99 7.88
N LYS A 77 0.32 8.09 7.43
CA LYS A 77 0.99 9.05 6.52
C LYS A 77 2.17 9.73 7.21
N TYR A 78 2.04 10.11 8.48
CA TYR A 78 3.14 10.63 9.29
C TYR A 78 4.26 9.59 9.44
N HIS A 79 3.93 8.34 9.71
CA HIS A 79 4.93 7.27 9.81
C HIS A 79 5.58 6.94 8.48
N PHE A 80 4.83 6.91 7.36
CA PHE A 80 5.39 6.75 6.03
C PHE A 80 6.30 7.92 5.67
N ASN A 81 5.88 9.17 5.91
CA ASN A 81 6.68 10.36 5.66
C ASN A 81 7.94 10.40 6.55
N ARG A 82 7.84 9.97 7.81
CA ARG A 82 8.99 9.83 8.72
C ARG A 82 9.95 8.73 8.26
N LEU A 83 9.43 7.61 7.74
CA LEU A 83 10.26 6.58 7.10
C LEU A 83 10.92 7.14 5.83
N HIS A 84 10.21 7.89 5.01
CA HIS A 84 10.80 8.58 3.86
C HIS A 84 11.94 9.51 4.29
N TYR A 85 11.73 10.36 5.30
CA TYR A 85 12.73 11.33 5.76
C TYR A 85 13.96 10.67 6.40
N ASN A 86 13.76 9.68 7.25
CA ASN A 86 14.86 8.97 7.93
C ASN A 86 15.68 8.07 6.99
N TYR A 87 15.16 7.74 5.80
CA TYR A 87 15.83 6.88 4.82
C TYR A 87 16.08 7.58 3.47
N ALA A 88 15.91 8.91 3.37
CA ALA A 88 16.05 9.70 2.14
C ALA A 88 17.50 9.94 1.68
N ASN A 89 18.52 9.50 2.42
CA ASN A 89 19.92 9.72 2.03
C ASN A 89 20.54 8.59 1.18
N GLU A 90 19.78 7.58 0.79
CA GLU A 90 20.22 6.59 -0.19
C GLU A 90 19.06 6.29 -1.15
N GLU A 91 19.36 5.79 -2.35
CA GLU A 91 18.49 5.45 -3.50
C GLU A 91 17.31 4.47 -3.21
N LEU A 92 16.78 4.44 -1.99
CA LEU A 92 15.95 3.39 -1.42
C LEU A 92 14.51 3.83 -1.13
N ILE A 93 14.03 4.90 -1.78
CA ILE A 93 12.59 5.14 -1.88
C ILE A 93 12.05 4.30 -3.04
N LYS A 94 12.13 2.97 -2.89
CA LYS A 94 11.01 2.14 -3.33
C LYS A 94 10.08 2.10 -2.12
N LEU A 95 8.84 2.56 -2.29
CA LEU A 95 7.68 2.22 -1.46
C LEU A 95 7.46 0.70 -1.49
N SER A 96 8.46 -0.04 -1.01
CA SER A 96 8.60 -1.48 -1.11
C SER A 96 7.97 -2.12 0.12
N PHE A 97 7.56 -3.38 -0.03
CA PHE A 97 7.14 -4.21 1.09
C PHE A 97 8.13 -4.18 2.26
N SER A 98 9.42 -3.92 2.01
CA SER A 98 10.45 -3.77 3.05
C SER A 98 10.19 -2.56 3.95
N SER A 99 9.80 -1.41 3.39
CA SER A 99 9.47 -0.20 4.16
C SER A 99 8.17 -0.39 4.96
N PHE A 100 7.18 -1.06 4.38
CA PHE A 100 5.97 -1.43 5.11
C PHE A 100 6.24 -2.45 6.22
N GLY A 101 7.16 -3.39 5.99
CA GLY A 101 7.60 -4.37 6.99
C GLY A 101 8.26 -3.70 8.20
N LEU A 102 9.08 -2.68 7.95
CA LEU A 102 9.68 -1.86 9.01
C LEU A 102 8.61 -1.06 9.77
N LEU A 103 7.62 -0.50 9.07
CA LEU A 103 6.51 0.20 9.70
C LEU A 103 5.76 -0.72 10.68
N LEU A 104 5.43 -1.93 10.26
CA LEU A 104 4.78 -2.92 11.11
C LEU A 104 5.61 -3.24 12.35
N CYS A 105 6.95 -3.32 12.23
CA CYS A 105 7.82 -3.52 13.39
C CYS A 105 7.80 -2.31 14.33
N ASN A 106 7.82 -1.08 13.80
CA ASN A 106 7.76 0.14 14.60
C ASN A 106 6.43 0.29 15.36
N MET A 107 5.35 -0.26 14.83
CA MET A 107 4.04 -0.33 15.48
C MET A 107 3.89 -1.54 16.43
N GLU A 108 5.00 -2.21 16.74
CA GLU A 108 5.04 -3.44 17.55
C GLU A 108 4.21 -4.61 16.99
N LYS A 109 3.83 -4.53 15.71
CA LYS A 109 3.12 -5.57 14.96
C LYS A 109 4.12 -6.58 14.40
N TYR A 110 5.02 -7.07 15.25
CA TYR A 110 6.17 -7.90 14.87
C TYR A 110 5.79 -9.17 14.10
N LYS A 111 4.68 -9.82 14.46
CA LYS A 111 4.16 -11.00 13.74
C LYS A 111 3.91 -10.69 12.26
N PHE A 112 3.28 -9.55 11.97
CA PHE A 112 2.95 -9.14 10.61
C PHE A 112 4.21 -8.67 9.85
N GLY A 113 5.09 -7.92 10.51
CA GLY A 113 6.39 -7.52 9.94
C GLY A 113 7.23 -8.74 9.55
N PHE A 114 7.35 -9.72 10.43
CA PHE A 114 8.09 -10.97 10.18
C PHE A 114 7.51 -11.76 9.01
N GLN A 115 6.18 -11.91 8.94
CA GLN A 115 5.52 -12.58 7.81
C GLN A 115 5.81 -11.88 6.48
N LEU A 116 5.83 -10.55 6.49
CA LEU A 116 6.11 -9.77 5.30
C LEU A 116 7.56 -9.93 4.84
N PHE A 117 8.55 -9.80 5.74
CA PHE A 117 9.96 -10.03 5.39
C PHE A 117 10.22 -11.46 4.92
N ARG A 118 9.55 -12.46 5.50
CA ARG A 118 9.60 -13.83 5.01
C ARG A 118 9.06 -13.96 3.58
N ARG A 119 7.97 -13.24 3.26
CA ARG A 119 7.40 -13.21 1.91
C ARG A 119 8.34 -12.51 0.92
N ILE A 120 8.96 -11.40 1.32
CA ILE A 120 9.95 -10.70 0.50
C ILE A 120 11.13 -11.63 0.21
N LEU A 121 11.70 -12.26 1.24
CA LEU A 121 12.83 -13.18 1.10
C LEU A 121 12.55 -14.37 0.16
N ARG A 122 11.30 -14.87 0.15
CA ARG A 122 10.88 -15.94 -0.79
C ARG A 122 10.84 -15.50 -2.25
N ASN A 123 10.58 -14.22 -2.50
CA ASN A 123 10.34 -13.68 -3.83
C ASN A 123 11.52 -12.86 -4.36
N VAL A 124 12.52 -12.59 -3.52
CA VAL A 124 13.70 -11.84 -3.91
C VAL A 124 14.62 -12.71 -4.77
N SER A 125 15.11 -12.16 -5.88
CA SER A 125 16.08 -12.86 -6.74
C SER A 125 17.31 -13.26 -5.93
N SER A 126 17.88 -14.43 -6.23
CA SER A 126 19.14 -14.91 -5.63
C SER A 126 20.28 -13.90 -5.77
N ASN A 127 20.23 -13.04 -6.79
CA ASN A 127 21.27 -12.06 -7.09
C ASN A 127 21.13 -10.75 -6.31
N ASN A 128 20.01 -10.55 -5.59
CA ASN A 128 19.79 -9.36 -4.77
C ASN A 128 20.20 -9.64 -3.30
N LEU A 129 21.50 -9.82 -3.09
CA LEU A 129 22.08 -10.17 -1.79
C LEU A 129 21.86 -9.11 -0.72
N VAL A 130 21.77 -7.83 -1.11
CA VAL A 130 21.53 -6.70 -0.19
C VAL A 130 20.15 -6.81 0.46
N GLU A 131 19.12 -7.08 -0.34
CA GLU A 131 17.75 -7.22 0.16
C GLU A 131 17.56 -8.49 0.99
N GLN A 132 18.24 -9.59 0.63
CA GLN A 132 18.29 -10.82 1.43
C GLN A 132 18.90 -10.58 2.80
N ALA A 133 20.08 -9.98 2.85
CA ALA A 133 20.79 -9.69 4.10
C ALA A 133 19.95 -8.77 5.02
N ARG A 134 19.28 -7.77 4.43
CA ARG A 134 18.37 -6.87 5.17
C ARG A 134 17.18 -7.61 5.76
N CYS A 135 16.50 -8.45 4.98
CA CYS A 135 15.36 -9.24 5.47
C CYS A 135 15.78 -10.18 6.61
N GLN A 136 16.90 -10.88 6.46
CA GLN A 136 17.42 -11.80 7.47
C GLN A 136 17.80 -11.07 8.76
N LYS A 137 18.50 -9.92 8.66
CA LYS A 137 18.84 -9.08 9.82
C LYS A 137 17.59 -8.67 10.60
N ILE A 138 16.59 -8.11 9.93
CA ILE A 138 15.36 -7.64 10.58
C ILE A 138 14.59 -8.80 11.21
N MET A 139 14.44 -9.92 10.49
CA MET A 139 13.81 -11.13 11.03
C MET A 139 14.55 -11.64 12.28
N GLY A 140 15.89 -11.62 12.27
CA GLY A 140 16.72 -11.96 13.42
C GLY A 140 16.43 -11.08 14.64
N HIS A 141 16.34 -9.76 14.46
CA HIS A 141 15.98 -8.81 15.53
C HIS A 141 14.58 -9.07 16.11
N ILE A 142 13.61 -9.39 15.25
CA ILE A 142 12.26 -9.75 15.70
C ILE A 142 12.29 -11.06 16.52
N THR A 143 13.06 -12.06 16.10
CA THR A 143 13.12 -13.35 16.82
C THR A 143 13.97 -13.32 18.08
N SER A 144 14.95 -12.43 18.18
CA SER A 144 15.87 -12.35 19.32
C SER A 144 15.31 -11.59 20.52
N GLY A 145 14.12 -11.00 20.41
CA GLY A 145 13.51 -10.22 21.50
C GLY A 145 14.22 -8.89 21.79
N GLN A 146 15.25 -8.51 21.02
CA GLN A 146 15.97 -7.23 21.16
C GLN A 146 15.18 -6.06 20.58
N HIS A 147 13.97 -5.83 21.10
CA HIS A 147 13.01 -4.84 20.60
C HIS A 147 13.32 -3.41 21.05
N HIS A 148 14.54 -3.13 21.52
CA HIS A 148 14.89 -1.87 22.22
C HIS A 148 16.03 -1.06 21.57
N TYR A 149 16.46 -1.40 20.35
CA TYR A 149 17.64 -0.75 19.74
C TYR A 149 17.38 -0.21 18.33
N TRP A 150 16.36 0.63 18.21
CA TRP A 150 16.36 1.71 17.21
C TRP A 150 16.41 3.05 17.97
N GLN A 151 17.56 3.31 18.60
CA GLN A 151 18.00 4.68 18.91
C GLN A 151 18.62 5.27 17.65
#